data_AF-A0A803QSI5-F1
#
_entry.id   AF-A0A803QSI5-F1
#
_cell.length_a   1.000
_cell.length_b   1.000
_cell.length_c   1.000
_cell.angle_alpha   90.00
_cell.angle_beta   90.00
_cell.angle_gamma   90.00
#
_symmetry.space_group_name_H-M   'P 1'
#
loop_
_entity.id
_entity.type
_entity.pdbx_description
1 polymer ?
#
loop_
_entity_poly.entity_id
_entity_poly.type
_entity_poly.pdbx_seq_one_letter_code
_entity_poly.pdbx_strand_id
1 'polypeptide(L)'
;MQTLTQGSSDVTSYYTKLKGLWDLLQEYRPQPVCTCGALKIIQEYQDDNKVLEFLIFLNESYLNARSQILLQDPLPNVNKAYASIILEEKQRGIVVPQYENNQQTSDSTGQFASNAQANRGHNQSYNKGDKRPTCSHCGVPGHTIAKCYRINGYPPRHKSYGGFP
;
A
#
# COMPACT_ATOMS: atom_id res chain seq x y z
N MET A 1 -19.72 -24.22 18.46
CA MET A 1 -18.25 -24.03 18.54
C MET A 1 -18.02 -22.60 18.98
N GLN A 2 -17.12 -22.36 19.94
CA GLN A 2 -16.73 -20.99 20.28
C GLN A 2 -16.06 -20.38 19.04
N THR A 3 -16.64 -19.31 18.50
CA THR A 3 -16.08 -18.60 17.34
C THR A 3 -14.91 -17.75 17.82
N LEU A 4 -13.68 -18.16 17.50
CA LEU A 4 -12.50 -17.36 17.78
C LEU A 4 -12.49 -16.16 16.84
N THR A 5 -12.64 -14.96 17.39
CA THR A 5 -12.54 -13.69 16.65
C THR A 5 -11.24 -12.98 17.01
N GLN A 6 -10.73 -12.12 16.11
CA GLN A 6 -9.51 -11.36 16.36
C GLN A 6 -9.65 -10.46 17.61
N GLY A 7 -10.78 -9.77 17.75
CA GLY A 7 -11.05 -8.88 18.87
C GLY A 7 -9.98 -7.80 19.01
N SER A 8 -9.42 -7.64 20.21
CA SER A 8 -8.35 -6.66 20.50
C SER A 8 -6.93 -7.20 20.25
N SER A 9 -6.78 -8.44 19.78
CA SER A 9 -5.46 -9.02 19.49
C SER A 9 -4.93 -8.60 18.11
N ASP A 10 -3.62 -8.55 17.96
CA ASP A 10 -2.98 -8.36 16.67
C ASP A 10 -3.22 -9.57 15.74
N VAL A 11 -3.02 -9.37 14.44
CA VAL A 11 -3.30 -10.42 13.43
C VAL A 11 -2.45 -11.67 13.65
N THR A 12 -1.20 -11.52 14.10
CA THR A 12 -0.29 -12.64 14.33
C THR A 12 -0.79 -13.50 15.48
N SER A 13 -1.07 -12.89 16.63
CA SER A 13 -1.59 -13.59 17.82
C SER A 13 -2.90 -14.33 17.54
N TYR A 14 -3.81 -13.69 16.80
CA TYR A 14 -5.07 -14.31 16.38
C TYR A 14 -4.82 -15.52 15.46
N TYR A 15 -4.00 -15.35 14.42
CA TYR A 15 -3.68 -16.41 13.47
C TYR A 15 -3.00 -17.61 14.15
N THR A 16 -2.08 -17.37 15.09
CA THR A 16 -1.42 -18.46 15.84
C THR A 16 -2.43 -19.28 16.65
N LYS A 17 -3.38 -18.64 17.33
CA LYS A 17 -4.43 -19.35 18.08
C LYS A 17 -5.32 -20.18 17.14
N LEU A 18 -5.73 -19.59 16.01
CA LEU A 18 -6.57 -20.26 15.03
C LEU A 18 -5.86 -21.47 14.41
N LYS A 19 -4.58 -21.31 14.05
CA LYS A 19 -3.73 -22.39 13.55
C LYS A 19 -3.61 -23.54 14.55
N GLY A 20 -3.37 -23.23 15.83
CA GLY A 20 -3.33 -24.24 16.88
C GLY A 20 -4.63 -25.06 16.99
N LEU A 21 -5.80 -24.43 16.79
CA LEU A 21 -7.08 -25.15 16.77
C LEU A 21 -7.22 -26.07 15.57
N TRP A 22 -6.79 -25.64 14.38
CA TRP A 22 -6.79 -26.50 13.19
C TRP A 22 -5.85 -27.69 13.34
N ASP A 23 -4.66 -27.46 13.89
CA ASP A 23 -3.67 -28.50 14.13
C ASP A 23 -4.22 -29.55 15.12
N LEU A 24 -4.83 -29.11 16.23
CA LEU A 24 -5.50 -30.00 17.18
C LEU A 24 -6.69 -30.77 16.57
N LEU A 25 -7.47 -30.11 15.71
CA LEU A 25 -8.59 -30.76 15.03
C LEU A 25 -8.11 -31.83 14.05
N GLN A 26 -7.02 -31.56 13.34
CA GLN A 26 -6.39 -32.52 12.44
C GLN A 26 -5.83 -33.72 13.19
N GLU A 27 -5.25 -33.50 14.39
CA GLU A 27 -4.79 -34.58 15.27
C GLU A 27 -5.95 -35.46 15.78
N TYR A 28 -7.07 -34.85 16.19
CA TYR A 28 -8.24 -35.59 16.66
C TYR A 28 -9.00 -36.30 15.54
N ARG A 29 -8.88 -35.81 14.29
CA ARG A 29 -9.56 -36.36 13.11
C ARG A 29 -8.57 -36.66 11.99
N PRO A 30 -7.70 -37.67 12.17
CA PRO A 30 -6.75 -38.06 11.14
C PRO A 30 -7.50 -38.51 9.90
N GLN A 31 -7.05 -38.04 8.74
CA GLN A 31 -7.62 -38.47 7.48
C GLN A 31 -7.16 -39.89 7.14
N PRO A 32 -8.06 -40.77 6.65
CA PRO A 32 -7.69 -42.09 6.21
C PRO A 32 -6.83 -42.02 4.93
N VAL A 33 -5.91 -42.96 4.77
CA VAL A 33 -5.13 -43.09 3.53
C VAL A 33 -6.08 -43.55 2.42
N CYS A 34 -6.23 -42.76 1.35
CA CYS A 34 -6.94 -43.17 0.14
C CYS A 34 -6.04 -43.07 -1.09
N THR A 35 -6.14 -44.06 -1.98
CA THR A 35 -5.52 -44.04 -3.32
C THR A 35 -6.48 -43.51 -4.40
N CYS A 36 -7.72 -43.21 -4.02
CA CYS A 36 -8.83 -42.86 -4.91
C CYS A 36 -8.85 -41.41 -5.42
N GLY A 37 -7.90 -40.56 -5.04
CA GLY A 37 -7.88 -39.13 -5.38
C GLY A 37 -8.92 -38.26 -4.65
N ALA A 38 -10.02 -38.83 -4.15
CA ALA A 38 -11.06 -38.11 -3.40
C ALA A 38 -10.50 -37.37 -2.17
N LEU A 39 -9.47 -37.93 -1.53
CA LEU A 39 -8.80 -37.31 -0.40
C LEU A 39 -8.20 -35.93 -0.76
N LYS A 40 -7.68 -35.79 -1.98
CA LYS A 40 -7.12 -34.52 -2.46
C LYS A 40 -8.19 -33.43 -2.55
N ILE A 41 -9.36 -33.78 -3.08
CA ILE A 41 -10.51 -32.86 -3.19
C ILE A 41 -10.98 -32.43 -1.79
N ILE A 42 -11.06 -33.37 -0.85
CA ILE A 42 -11.42 -33.07 0.55
C ILE A 42 -10.39 -32.12 1.18
N GLN A 43 -9.10 -32.35 0.92
CA GLN A 43 -8.03 -31.51 1.43
C GLN A 43 -8.08 -30.09 0.85
N GLU A 44 -8.35 -29.95 -0.46
CA GLU A 44 -8.56 -28.65 -1.12
C GLU A 44 -9.71 -27.88 -0.45
N TYR A 45 -10.86 -28.52 -0.22
CA TYR A 45 -11.97 -27.88 0.51
C TYR A 45 -11.62 -27.51 1.96
N GLN A 46 -10.82 -28.32 2.65
CA GLN A 46 -10.37 -27.99 4.00
C GLN A 46 -9.43 -26.78 4.00
N ASP A 47 -8.54 -26.68 3.02
CA ASP A 47 -7.63 -25.54 2.90
C ASP A 47 -8.39 -24.25 2.54
N ASP A 48 -9.41 -24.33 1.67
CA ASP A 48 -10.30 -23.21 1.39
C ASP A 48 -11.09 -22.78 2.63
N ASN A 49 -11.63 -23.74 3.39
CA ASN A 49 -12.35 -23.44 4.63
C ASN A 49 -11.45 -22.73 5.66
N LYS A 50 -10.18 -23.11 5.79
CA LYS A 50 -9.22 -22.42 6.68
C LYS A 50 -9.03 -20.96 6.27
N VAL A 51 -8.97 -20.68 4.97
CA VAL A 51 -8.87 -19.31 4.45
C VAL A 51 -10.13 -18.52 4.82
N LEU A 52 -11.31 -19.08 4.57
CA LEU A 52 -12.59 -18.43 4.87
C LEU A 52 -12.76 -18.17 6.36
N GLU A 53 -12.48 -19.16 7.22
CA GLU A 53 -12.53 -19.02 8.67
C GLU A 53 -11.58 -17.92 9.17
N PHE A 54 -10.33 -17.91 8.67
CA PHE A 54 -9.40 -16.84 8.98
C PHE A 54 -9.98 -15.47 8.63
N LEU A 55 -10.45 -15.29 7.40
CA LEU A 55 -10.92 -14.00 6.89
C LEU A 55 -12.22 -13.53 7.54
N ILE A 56 -13.18 -14.43 7.79
CA ILE A 56 -14.51 -14.09 8.34
C ILE A 56 -14.40 -13.45 9.72
N PHE A 57 -13.51 -13.99 10.57
CA PHE A 57 -13.38 -13.57 11.96
C PHE A 57 -12.25 -12.55 12.20
N LEU A 58 -11.61 -12.05 11.13
CA LEU A 58 -10.76 -10.86 11.19
C LEU A 58 -11.59 -9.59 11.42
N ASN A 59 -10.97 -8.59 12.04
CA ASN A 59 -11.57 -7.29 12.27
C ASN A 59 -11.98 -6.59 10.95
N GLU A 60 -13.02 -5.76 11.02
CA GLU A 60 -13.55 -5.02 9.86
C GLU A 60 -12.56 -4.04 9.25
N SER A 61 -11.52 -3.64 10.00
CA SER A 61 -10.41 -2.84 9.47
C SER A 61 -9.73 -3.47 8.23
N TYR A 62 -9.84 -4.80 8.08
CA TYR A 62 -9.25 -5.56 6.98
C TYR A 62 -10.21 -5.86 5.84
N LEU A 63 -11.41 -5.27 5.80
CA LEU A 63 -12.43 -5.56 4.78
C LEU A 63 -11.91 -5.46 3.34
N ASN A 64 -11.13 -4.40 3.02
CA ASN A 64 -10.58 -4.25 1.67
C ASN A 64 -9.62 -5.39 1.30
N ALA A 65 -8.70 -5.74 2.20
CA ALA A 65 -7.75 -6.83 1.96
C ALA A 65 -8.47 -8.19 1.90
N ARG A 66 -9.50 -8.42 2.73
CA ARG A 66 -10.37 -9.60 2.67
C ARG A 66 -11.02 -9.72 1.28
N SER A 67 -11.63 -8.65 0.78
CA SER A 67 -12.26 -8.64 -0.54
C SER A 67 -11.25 -8.96 -1.65
N GLN A 68 -10.06 -8.37 -1.62
CA GLN A 68 -9.02 -8.64 -2.62
C GLN A 68 -8.56 -10.11 -2.61
N ILE A 69 -8.45 -10.73 -1.44
CA ILE A 69 -8.10 -12.14 -1.32
C ILE A 69 -9.21 -13.03 -1.90
N LEU A 70 -10.47 -12.72 -1.61
CA LEU A 70 -11.63 -13.49 -2.09
C LEU A 70 -11.87 -13.38 -3.60
N LEU A 71 -11.32 -12.36 -4.26
CA LEU A 71 -11.39 -12.19 -5.71
C LEU A 71 -10.33 -13.00 -6.50
N GLN A 72 -9.41 -13.67 -5.81
CA GLN A 72 -8.37 -14.48 -6.46
C GLN A 72 -8.92 -15.84 -6.91
N ASP A 73 -8.56 -16.26 -8.12
CA ASP A 73 -8.88 -17.58 -8.68
C ASP A 73 -7.61 -18.27 -9.19
N PRO A 74 -7.18 -19.41 -8.58
CA PRO A 74 -7.79 -20.07 -7.42
C PRO A 74 -7.58 -19.31 -6.11
N LEU A 75 -8.42 -19.57 -5.11
CA LEU A 75 -8.29 -18.98 -3.78
C LEU A 75 -6.89 -19.28 -3.21
N PRO A 76 -6.19 -18.29 -2.65
CA PRO A 76 -4.86 -18.53 -2.10
C PRO A 76 -4.97 -19.37 -0.83
N ASN A 77 -3.96 -20.19 -0.57
CA ASN A 77 -3.88 -20.90 0.70
C ASN A 77 -3.79 -19.94 1.90
N VAL A 78 -4.08 -20.48 3.09
CA VAL A 78 -4.18 -19.69 4.32
C VAL A 78 -2.90 -18.92 4.67
N ASN A 79 -1.71 -19.46 4.33
CA ASN A 79 -0.44 -18.78 4.59
C ASN A 79 -0.26 -17.55 3.71
N LYS A 80 -0.65 -17.64 2.43
CA LYS A 80 -0.64 -16.50 1.49
C LYS A 80 -1.69 -15.45 1.87
N ALA A 81 -2.88 -15.88 2.30
CA ALA A 81 -3.91 -15.00 2.81
C ALA A 81 -3.40 -14.24 4.05
N TYR A 82 -2.82 -14.96 5.03
CA TYR A 82 -2.19 -14.37 6.21
C TYR A 82 -1.11 -13.33 5.86
N ALA A 83 -0.18 -13.68 4.96
CA ALA A 83 0.87 -12.76 4.53
C ALA A 83 0.31 -11.48 3.88
N SER A 84 -0.77 -11.59 3.10
CA SER A 84 -1.44 -10.43 2.51
C SER A 84 -2.03 -9.50 3.57
N ILE A 85 -2.64 -10.05 4.62
CA ILE A 85 -3.18 -9.26 5.74
C ILE A 85 -2.05 -8.58 6.54
N ILE A 86 -0.95 -9.28 6.81
CA ILE A 86 0.21 -8.70 7.51
C ILE A 86 0.83 -7.55 6.69
N LEU A 87 0.88 -7.69 5.36
CA LEU A 87 1.35 -6.61 4.48
C LEU A 87 0.44 -5.38 4.57
N GLU A 88 -0.87 -5.57 4.55
CA GLU A 88 -1.86 -4.50 4.73
C GLU A 88 -1.71 -3.82 6.11
N GLU A 89 -1.53 -4.58 7.19
CA GLU A 89 -1.31 -4.06 8.54
C GLU A 89 -0.07 -3.14 8.60
N LYS A 90 1.04 -3.58 7.99
CA LYS A 90 2.26 -2.78 7.89
C LYS A 90 2.05 -1.51 7.06
N GLN A 91 1.32 -1.57 5.95
CA GLN A 91 1.04 -0.41 5.11
C GLN A 91 0.17 0.62 5.83
N ARG A 92 -0.82 0.18 6.62
CA ARG A 92 -1.66 1.06 7.45
C ARG A 92 -0.85 1.82 8.50
N GLY A 93 0.17 1.18 9.10
CA GLY A 93 1.09 1.84 10.02
C GLY A 93 1.94 2.96 9.40
N ILE A 94 2.06 3.01 8.08
CA ILE A 94 2.89 4.01 7.35
C ILE A 94 2.06 5.26 6.98
N VAL A 95 0.73 5.17 6.88
CA VAL A 95 -0.14 6.28 6.46
C VAL A 95 -0.63 7.07 7.69
N VAL A 96 0.30 7.71 8.39
CA VAL A 96 -0.02 8.85 9.27
C VAL A 96 0.68 10.07 8.68
N PRO A 97 -0.02 10.98 7.98
CA PRO A 97 0.57 12.25 7.64
C PRO A 97 0.71 13.05 8.93
N GLN A 98 1.93 13.12 9.48
CA GLN A 98 2.27 14.10 10.51
C GLN A 98 2.21 15.49 9.87
N TYR A 99 1.05 16.14 9.96
CA TYR A 99 0.95 17.57 9.75
C TYR A 99 1.43 18.27 11.02
N GLU A 100 2.75 18.47 11.13
CA GLU A 100 3.27 19.41 12.12
C GLU A 100 2.98 20.84 11.63
N ASN A 101 1.92 21.41 12.19
CA ASN A 101 1.62 22.83 12.13
C ASN A 101 2.72 23.59 12.86
N ASN A 102 3.62 24.25 12.12
CA ASN A 102 4.46 25.29 12.69
C ASN A 102 3.99 26.64 12.15
N GLN A 103 3.08 27.26 12.91
CA GLN A 103 2.74 28.67 12.78
C GLN A 103 3.98 29.49 13.18
N GLN A 104 4.58 30.19 12.23
CA GLN A 104 5.43 31.34 12.55
C GLN A 104 4.95 32.55 11.74
N THR A 105 4.39 33.46 12.53
CA THR A 105 4.00 34.83 12.25
C THR A 105 5.20 35.69 11.87
N SER A 106 5.06 36.55 10.85
CA SER A 106 5.69 37.87 10.88
C SER A 106 4.99 38.80 9.89
N ASP A 107 4.35 39.82 10.47
CA ASP A 107 3.89 41.06 9.85
C ASP A 107 4.86 41.66 8.85
N SER A 108 4.33 42.35 7.83
CA SER A 108 4.71 43.75 7.54
C SER A 108 3.82 44.37 6.45
N THR A 109 2.96 45.26 6.93
CA THR A 109 2.33 46.44 6.31
C THR A 109 3.17 47.13 5.21
N GLY A 110 2.51 47.58 4.15
CA GLY A 110 3.07 48.57 3.20
C GLY A 110 2.11 48.92 2.07
N GLN A 111 1.40 50.04 2.22
CA GLN A 111 0.32 50.53 1.36
C GLN A 111 0.83 51.39 0.17
N PHE A 112 -0.08 51.57 -0.81
CA PHE A 112 -0.22 52.66 -1.82
C PHE A 112 0.79 52.78 -2.99
N ALA A 113 0.31 52.61 -4.23
CA ALA A 113 -0.14 53.72 -5.10
C ALA A 113 -0.36 53.27 -6.57
N SER A 114 -1.57 53.61 -7.06
CA SER A 114 -2.00 53.99 -8.42
C SER A 114 -1.01 53.99 -9.59
N ASN A 115 -1.35 53.37 -10.74
CA ASN A 115 -2.11 53.99 -11.85
C ASN A 115 -2.04 53.17 -13.17
N ALA A 116 -3.12 53.29 -13.96
CA ALA A 116 -3.22 53.21 -15.43
C ALA A 116 -2.89 51.86 -16.13
N GLN A 117 -3.93 51.15 -16.64
CA GLN A 117 -4.35 51.12 -18.07
C GLN A 117 -3.35 50.35 -18.97
N ALA A 118 -3.70 49.32 -19.76
CA ALA A 118 -4.99 48.91 -20.29
C ALA A 118 -4.96 47.46 -20.85
N ASN A 119 -6.17 46.89 -20.97
CA ASN A 119 -6.64 45.89 -21.97
C ASN A 119 -5.95 44.52 -22.05
N ARG A 120 -6.56 43.48 -21.46
CA ARG A 120 -7.68 42.64 -21.96
C ARG A 120 -7.22 41.51 -22.89
N GLY A 121 -7.15 40.32 -22.32
CA GLY A 121 -7.03 39.03 -22.99
C GLY A 121 -7.18 37.90 -21.97
N HIS A 122 -8.40 37.74 -21.43
CA HIS A 122 -8.72 36.75 -20.41
C HIS A 122 -8.97 35.39 -21.09
N ASN A 123 -8.10 34.41 -20.84
CA ASN A 123 -8.49 33.01 -20.77
C ASN A 123 -7.69 32.35 -19.65
N GLN A 124 -8.44 31.79 -18.71
CA GLN A 124 -7.99 31.27 -17.43
C GLN A 124 -6.93 30.18 -17.60
N SER A 125 -5.71 30.47 -17.17
CA SER A 125 -4.70 29.45 -16.91
C SER A 125 -4.84 29.04 -15.45
N TYR A 126 -5.25 27.78 -15.25
CA TYR A 126 -5.24 27.11 -13.97
C TYR A 126 -3.86 27.27 -13.32
N ASN A 127 -3.79 28.08 -12.27
CA ASN A 127 -2.72 28.05 -11.29
C ASN A 127 -2.80 26.70 -10.55
N LYS A 128 -2.20 25.66 -11.13
CA LYS A 128 -1.81 24.48 -10.39
C LYS A 128 -0.36 24.65 -10.03
N GLY A 129 -0.11 24.88 -8.74
CA GLY A 129 1.22 24.81 -8.15
C GLY A 129 1.74 23.39 -8.27
N ASP A 130 2.23 23.03 -9.46
CA ASP A 130 2.94 21.79 -9.68
C ASP A 130 4.34 21.95 -9.09
N LYS A 131 4.51 21.37 -7.90
CA LYS A 131 5.82 21.11 -7.30
C LYS A 131 6.68 20.45 -8.37
N ARG A 132 7.65 21.19 -8.91
CA ARG A 132 8.52 20.69 -9.98
C ARG A 132 9.15 19.36 -9.51
N PRO A 133 9.04 18.28 -10.30
CA PRO A 133 9.57 16.98 -9.89
C PRO A 133 11.06 17.10 -9.61
N THR A 134 11.51 16.55 -8.48
CA THR A 134 12.93 16.58 -8.09
C THR A 134 13.57 15.24 -8.41
N CYS A 135 14.76 15.26 -8.99
CA CYS A 135 15.46 14.06 -9.40
C CYS A 135 16.12 13.37 -8.20
N SER A 136 15.81 12.09 -7.98
CA SER A 136 16.40 11.29 -6.90
C SER A 136 17.90 10.99 -7.07
N HIS A 137 18.46 11.15 -8.28
CA HIS A 137 19.88 10.88 -8.54
C HIS A 137 20.78 12.13 -8.42
N CYS A 138 20.30 13.31 -8.80
CA CYS A 138 21.11 14.54 -8.76
C CYS A 138 20.59 15.62 -7.80
N GLY A 139 19.41 15.44 -7.21
CA GLY A 139 18.79 16.38 -6.28
C GLY A 139 18.27 17.67 -6.91
N VAL A 140 18.39 17.84 -8.24
CA VAL A 140 17.98 19.08 -8.93
C VAL A 140 16.46 19.04 -9.23
N PRO A 141 15.71 20.11 -8.90
CA PRO A 141 14.30 20.22 -9.24
C PRO A 141 14.10 20.49 -10.74
N GLY A 142 13.00 20.00 -11.30
CA GLY A 142 12.62 20.19 -12.70
C GLY A 142 12.66 18.94 -13.58
N HIS A 143 13.10 17.79 -13.07
CA HIS A 143 13.05 16.51 -13.79
C HIS A 143 13.04 15.30 -12.82
N THR A 144 12.55 14.16 -13.31
CA THR A 144 12.63 12.87 -12.57
C THR A 144 13.91 12.12 -12.95
N ILE A 145 14.26 11.08 -12.19
CA ILE A 145 15.43 10.22 -12.47
C ILE A 145 15.46 9.70 -13.90
N ALA A 146 14.29 9.36 -14.46
CA ALA A 146 14.14 8.89 -15.84
C ALA A 146 14.62 9.90 -16.88
N LYS A 147 14.61 11.21 -16.58
CA LYS A 147 15.06 12.29 -17.46
C LYS A 147 16.33 12.99 -16.97
N CYS A 148 17.09 12.34 -16.09
CA CYS A 148 18.30 12.94 -15.52
C CYS A 148 19.42 13.00 -16.54
N TYR A 149 19.94 14.20 -16.83
CA TYR A 149 21.06 14.38 -17.75
C TYR A 149 22.38 13.76 -17.25
N ARG A 150 22.54 13.58 -15.93
CA ARG A 150 23.69 12.83 -15.38
C ARG A 150 23.63 11.33 -15.68
N ILE A 151 22.44 10.77 -15.93
CA ILE A 151 22.26 9.33 -16.25
C ILE A 151 22.13 9.15 -17.76
N ASN A 152 21.26 9.93 -18.40
CA ASN A 152 20.91 9.80 -19.82
C ASN A 152 21.88 10.54 -20.75
N GLY A 153 22.88 11.24 -20.20
CA GLY A 153 23.76 12.12 -20.94
C GLY A 153 23.11 13.47 -21.26
N TYR A 154 23.94 14.50 -21.40
CA TYR A 154 23.50 15.82 -21.82
C TYR A 154 23.25 15.84 -23.34
N PRO A 155 22.30 16.64 -23.85
CA PRO A 155 22.07 16.78 -25.28
C PRO A 155 23.21 17.56 -25.96
N PRO A 156 23.48 17.31 -27.26
CA PRO A 156 24.52 18.01 -28.02
C PRO A 156 24.14 19.48 -28.16
N ARG A 157 24.83 20.35 -27.40
CA ARG A 157 24.72 21.83 -27.20
C ARG A 157 24.63 22.24 -25.72
N HIS A 158 24.56 21.31 -24.77
CA HIS A 158 24.65 21.66 -23.36
C HIS A 158 26.11 21.90 -22.94
N LYS A 159 26.35 22.89 -22.06
CA LYS A 159 27.72 23.25 -21.59
C LYS A 159 28.49 22.10 -20.93
N SER A 160 27.78 21.08 -20.45
CA SER A 160 28.33 19.87 -19.79
C SER A 160 28.34 18.63 -20.69
N TYR A 161 28.15 18.82 -22.00
CA TYR A 161 28.21 17.72 -22.97
C TYR A 161 29.63 17.16 -23.06
N GLY A 162 29.80 15.87 -22.72
CA GLY A 162 31.08 15.17 -22.79
C GLY A 162 31.88 15.08 -21.49
N GLY A 163 31.36 15.60 -20.37
CA GLY A 163 31.94 15.34 -19.04
C GLY A 163 31.52 13.97 -18.53
N PHE A 164 32.36 12.96 -18.75
CA PHE A 164 32.24 11.65 -18.10
C PHE A 164 32.66 11.74 -16.61
N PRO A 165 32.11 10.87 -15.75
CA PRO A 165 31.69 11.19 -14.38
C PRO A 165 32.81 11.52 -13.39
#